data_AF-I5AU94-F1
#
_entry.id   AF-I5AU94-F1
#
_cell.length_a   1.000
_cell.length_b   1.000
_cell.length_c   1.000
_cell.angle_alpha   90.00
_cell.angle_beta   90.00
_cell.angle_gamma   90.00
#
_symmetry.space_group_name_H-M   'P 1'
#
loop_
_entity.id
_entity.type
_entity.pdbx_description
1 polymer ?
#
loop_
_entity_poly.entity_id
_entity_poly.type
_entity_poly.pdbx_seq_one_letter_code
_entity_poly.pdbx_strand_id
1 'polypeptide(L)'
;MIENYYNYCHQVLGIHMYTIPLIIVAVLMIVMGLIHWLNQRKRQEEFDENAEEHRKDRMEAAAAAAAVSQTSTAGAKSADAAKS
;
A
#
# COMPACT_ATOMS: atom_id res chain seq x y z
N MET A 1 4.24 40.87 -29.48
CA MET A 1 4.55 39.82 -28.48
C MET A 1 4.27 38.41 -29.01
N ILE A 2 3.10 38.18 -29.62
CA ILE A 2 2.74 36.89 -30.26
C ILE A 2 3.62 36.58 -31.48
N GLU A 3 3.97 37.58 -32.30
CA GLU A 3 4.86 37.40 -33.47
C GLU A 3 6.29 37.01 -33.08
N ASN A 4 6.84 37.55 -31.98
CA ASN A 4 8.15 37.14 -31.46
C ASN A 4 8.15 35.69 -30.98
N TYR A 5 7.07 35.24 -30.34
CA TYR A 5 6.92 33.85 -29.89
C TYR A 5 6.79 32.89 -31.09
N TYR A 6 6.08 33.30 -32.14
CA TYR A 6 5.94 32.55 -33.39
C TYR A 6 7.30 32.37 -34.10
N ASN A 7 8.04 33.47 -34.29
CA ASN A 7 9.36 33.42 -34.92
C ASN A 7 10.38 32.64 -34.09
N TYR A 8 10.35 32.71 -32.76
CA TYR A 8 11.25 31.93 -31.91
C TYR A 8 10.95 30.41 -31.99
N CYS A 9 9.68 30.01 -31.93
CA CYS A 9 9.30 28.60 -32.04
C CYS A 9 9.62 28.02 -33.43
N HIS A 10 9.36 28.79 -34.50
CA HIS A 10 9.57 28.32 -35.87
C HIS A 10 11.00 28.46 -36.39
N GLN A 11 11.75 29.52 -36.02
CA GLN A 11 13.12 29.73 -36.53
C GLN A 11 14.22 29.19 -35.62
N VAL A 12 14.04 29.16 -34.29
CA VAL A 12 15.12 28.76 -33.35
C VAL A 12 14.96 27.31 -32.90
N LEU A 13 13.74 26.86 -32.59
CA LEU A 13 13.52 25.48 -32.15
C LEU A 13 13.01 24.56 -33.28
N GLY A 14 12.45 25.10 -34.37
CA GLY A 14 11.93 24.29 -35.48
C GLY A 14 10.70 23.45 -35.12
N ILE A 15 9.96 23.84 -34.08
CA ILE A 15 8.85 23.05 -33.50
C ILE A 15 7.57 23.87 -33.56
N HIS A 16 6.43 23.19 -33.72
CA HIS A 16 5.14 23.85 -33.82
C HIS A 16 4.79 24.58 -32.52
N MET A 17 4.04 25.68 -32.61
CA MET A 17 3.60 26.51 -31.48
C MET A 17 2.90 25.71 -30.35
N TYR A 18 2.31 24.56 -30.69
CA TYR A 18 1.63 23.68 -29.74
C TYR A 18 2.58 22.74 -28.99
N THR A 19 3.84 22.61 -29.39
CA THR A 19 4.74 21.62 -28.79
C THR A 19 5.17 21.99 -27.38
N ILE A 20 5.36 23.28 -27.09
CA ILE A 20 5.66 23.77 -25.73
C ILE A 20 4.53 23.41 -24.75
N PRO A 21 3.24 23.75 -25.01
CA PRO A 21 2.16 23.31 -24.11
C PRO A 21 2.01 21.78 -24.06
N LEU A 22 2.28 21.05 -25.14
CA LEU A 22 2.22 19.58 -25.15
C LEU A 22 3.26 18.95 -24.22
N ILE A 23 4.50 19.47 -24.20
CA ILE A 23 5.56 19.01 -23.30
C ILE A 23 5.17 19.27 -21.84
N ILE A 24 4.58 20.43 -21.54
CA ILE A 24 4.12 20.76 -20.19
C ILE A 24 3.08 19.73 -19.72
N VAL A 25 2.10 19.40 -20.55
CA VAL A 25 1.08 18.39 -20.21
C VAL A 25 1.72 17.00 -20.03
N ALA A 26 2.66 16.62 -20.88
CA ALA A 26 3.36 15.34 -20.77
C ALA A 26 4.11 15.21 -19.44
N VAL A 27 4.81 16.27 -19.00
CA VAL A 27 5.50 16.30 -17.70
C VAL A 27 4.51 16.17 -16.54
N LEU A 28 3.38 16.90 -16.59
CA LEU A 28 2.35 16.80 -15.55
C LEU A 28 1.77 15.40 -15.43
N MET A 29 1.53 14.71 -16.55
CA MET A 29 1.04 13.33 -16.55
C MET A 29 2.04 12.37 -15.89
N ILE A 30 3.34 12.54 -16.17
CA ILE A 30 4.40 11.72 -15.55
C ILE A 30 4.44 11.97 -14.04
N VAL A 31 4.43 13.23 -13.61
CA VAL A 31 4.45 13.60 -12.17
C VAL A 31 3.23 13.05 -11.45
N MET A 32 2.04 13.19 -12.03
CA MET A 32 0.80 12.68 -11.45
C MET A 32 0.82 11.15 -11.35
N GLY A 33 1.31 10.46 -12.38
CA GLY A 33 1.51 9.01 -12.37
C GLY A 33 2.48 8.57 -11.27
N LEU A 34 3.60 9.29 -11.08
CA LEU A 34 4.58 9.00 -10.04
C LEU A 34 4.00 9.17 -8.64
N ILE A 35 3.29 10.28 -8.40
CA ILE A 35 2.62 10.56 -7.12
C ILE A 35 1.58 9.46 -6.86
N HIS A 36 0.78 9.10 -7.87
CA HIS A 36 -0.24 8.08 -7.71
C HIS A 36 0.37 6.71 -7.39
N TRP A 37 1.48 6.35 -8.05
CA TRP A 37 2.18 5.09 -7.77
C TRP A 37 2.77 5.06 -6.35
N LEU A 38 3.42 6.14 -5.90
CA LEU A 38 3.94 6.23 -4.54
C LEU A 38 2.82 6.15 -3.49
N ASN A 39 1.68 6.76 -3.77
CA ASN A 39 0.53 6.75 -2.86
C ASN A 39 -0.18 5.38 -2.86
N GLN A 40 -0.26 4.70 -4.01
CA GLN A 40 -0.76 3.33 -4.09
C GLN A 40 0.15 2.36 -3.31
N ARG A 41 1.47 2.55 -3.37
CA ARG A 41 2.42 1.71 -2.65
C ARG A 41 2.24 1.80 -1.13
N LYS A 42 2.05 3.02 -0.59
CA LYS A 42 1.72 3.20 0.83
C LYS A 42 0.43 2.48 1.23
N ARG A 43 -0.58 2.53 0.37
CA ARG A 43 -1.88 1.88 0.64
C ARG A 43 -1.80 0.35 0.61
N GLN A 44 -0.89 -0.21 -0.19
CA GLN A 44 -0.62 -1.66 -0.16
C GLN A 44 0.12 -2.05 1.11
N GLU A 45 1.12 -1.27 1.52
CA GLU A 45 1.90 -1.51 2.73
C GLU A 45 1.01 -1.48 3.99
N GLU A 46 0.13 -0.48 4.12
CA GLU A 46 -0.87 -0.42 5.22
C GLU A 46 -1.85 -1.61 5.20
N PHE A 47 -2.23 -2.09 4.00
CA PHE A 47 -3.11 -3.23 3.88
C PHE A 47 -2.42 -4.53 4.30
N ASP A 48 -1.16 -4.71 3.89
CA ASP A 48 -0.37 -5.89 4.22
C ASP A 48 -0.03 -5.93 5.71
N GLU A 49 0.33 -4.79 6.32
CA GLU A 49 0.58 -4.67 7.76
C GLU A 49 -0.67 -5.03 8.58
N ASN A 50 -1.82 -4.47 8.21
CA ASN A 50 -3.08 -4.77 8.90
C ASN A 50 -3.51 -6.25 8.72
N ALA A 51 -3.25 -6.84 7.55
CA ALA A 51 -3.49 -8.26 7.32
C ALA A 51 -2.56 -9.16 8.15
N GLU A 52 -1.31 -8.74 8.36
CA GLU A 52 -0.38 -9.43 9.26
C GLU A 52 -0.78 -9.31 10.73
N GLU A 53 -1.20 -8.13 11.18
CA GLU A 53 -1.68 -7.90 12.54
C GLU A 53 -2.89 -8.80 12.85
N HIS A 54 -3.90 -8.79 11.97
CA HIS A 54 -5.05 -9.69 12.12
C HIS A 54 -4.69 -11.18 12.09
N ARG A 55 -3.64 -11.58 11.36
CA ARG A 55 -3.14 -12.98 11.41
C ARG A 55 -2.50 -13.31 12.75
N LYS A 56 -1.67 -12.40 13.29
CA LYS A 56 -1.02 -12.57 14.60
C LYS A 56 -2.04 -12.62 15.72
N ASP A 57 -3.00 -11.70 15.75
CA ASP A 57 -4.09 -11.68 16.74
C ASP A 57 -4.89 -13.00 16.73
N ARG A 58 -5.23 -13.51 15.54
CA ARG A 58 -5.96 -14.78 15.42
C ARG A 58 -5.12 -15.97 15.86
N MET A 59 -3.81 -15.95 15.61
CA MET A 59 -2.90 -17.00 16.05
C MET A 59 -2.71 -16.96 17.57
N GLU A 60 -2.60 -15.78 18.16
CA GLU A 60 -2.51 -15.60 19.61
C GLU A 60 -3.82 -16.01 20.30
N ALA A 61 -4.97 -15.62 19.76
CA ALA A 61 -6.28 -16.07 20.23
C ALA A 61 -6.44 -17.60 20.13
N ALA A 62 -5.97 -18.21 19.04
CA ALA A 62 -5.97 -19.66 18.87
C ALA A 62 -5.01 -20.37 19.86
N ALA A 63 -3.83 -19.80 20.12
CA ALA A 63 -2.88 -20.30 21.10
C ALA A 63 -3.44 -20.21 22.53
N ALA A 64 -4.06 -19.08 22.88
CA ALA A 64 -4.75 -18.90 24.16
C ALA A 64 -5.90 -19.90 24.32
N ALA A 65 -6.72 -20.12 23.28
CA ALA A 65 -7.78 -21.12 23.28
C ALA A 65 -7.24 -22.56 23.44
N ALA A 66 -6.10 -22.87 22.79
CA ALA A 66 -5.43 -24.16 22.93
C ALA A 66 -4.85 -24.36 24.35
N ALA A 67 -4.26 -23.33 24.95
CA ALA A 67 -3.75 -23.39 26.32
C ALA A 67 -4.88 -23.58 27.35
N VAL A 68 -6.02 -22.92 27.15
CA VAL A 68 -7.22 -23.10 27.98
C VAL A 68 -7.76 -24.54 27.87
N SER A 69 -7.76 -25.15 26.68
CA SER A 69 -8.23 -26.53 26.50
C SER A 69 -7.27 -27.58 27.09
N GLN A 70 -5.96 -27.32 27.08
CA GLN A 70 -4.96 -28.18 27.74
C GLN A 70 -5.07 -28.13 29.26
N THR A 71 -5.37 -26.95 29.82
CA THR A 71 -5.53 -26.79 31.27
C THR A 71 -6.81 -27.47 31.78
N SER A 72 -7.91 -27.40 31.02
CA SER A 72 -9.18 -28.05 31.39
C SER A 72 -9.11 -29.59 31.30
N THR A 73 -8.36 -30.13 30.35
CA THR A 73 -8.15 -31.59 30.22
C THR A 73 -7.20 -32.14 31.28
N ALA A 74 -6.18 -31.37 31.71
CA ALA A 74 -5.32 -31.73 32.83
C ALA A 74 -6.07 -31.78 34.18
N GLY A 75 -6.99 -30.83 34.42
CA GLY A 75 -7.83 -30.81 35.62
C GLY A 75 -8.86 -31.94 35.70
N ALA A 76 -9.40 -32.40 34.55
CA ALA A 76 -10.30 -33.55 34.51
C ALA A 76 -9.57 -34.87 34.85
N LYS A 77 -8.33 -35.02 34.40
CA LYS A 77 -7.53 -36.23 34.62
C LYS A 77 -7.02 -36.36 36.06
N SER A 78 -6.77 -35.24 36.74
CA SER A 78 -6.35 -35.25 38.16
C SER A 78 -7.53 -35.49 39.12
N ALA A 79 -8.75 -35.07 38.76
CA ALA A 79 -9.95 -35.35 39.54
C ALA A 79 -10.40 -36.81 39.50
N ASP A 80 -10.11 -37.53 38.41
CA ASP A 80 -10.43 -38.96 38.26
C ASP A 80 -9.44 -39.84 39.06
N ALA A 81 -8.15 -39.46 39.08
CA ALA A 81 -7.12 -40.17 39.85
C ALA A 81 -7.27 -40.06 41.38
N ALA A 82 -7.95 -39.02 41.89
CA ALA A 82 -8.17 -38.83 43.32
C ALA A 82 -9.39 -39.61 43.87
N LYS A 83 -10.17 -40.27 43.00
CA LYS A 83 -11.33 -41.10 43.37
C LYS A 83 -11.07 -42.62 43.28
N SER A 84 -9.85 -43.03 42.89
CA SER A 84 -9.37 -44.42 42.95
C SER A 84 -8.56 -44.67 44.22
#